data_AF-A0A7V1WZT2-F1
#
_entry.id   AF-A0A7V1WZT2-F1
#
_cell.length_a   1.000
_cell.length_b   1.000
_cell.length_c   1.000
_cell.angle_alpha   90.00
_cell.angle_beta   90.00
_cell.angle_gamma   90.00
#
_symmetry.space_group_name_H-M   'P 1'
#
loop_
_entity.id
_entity.type
_entity.pdbx_description
1 polymer ?
#
loop_
_entity_poly.entity_id
_entity_poly.type
_entity_poly.pdbx_seq_one_letter_code
_entity_poly.pdbx_strand_id
1 'polypeptide(L)'
;KAAEANVDVERKRFEQSKYTLTAATIDNYLQLGLLQDLITIQNRNIERNKEIRRSIQALARSGIRAGVDTSIAEAEISKARLVYIDLVNQARQIQINLSALSGIPAAQIVADTTTQQNLAANTAEFSLFNADTLNHPVINYYKSLYNSSLQQENLVKKSYSPKILLEAAAWGRGSSINAEDHFGPLDTGWGFDRGNYLVGVGVSYNLFDIRRRHLKLSTQKAETEYAQKKLSEQKALIAAGSNQADANVASAIDRLGEIPKQLKAANAAYRQKFALYKNGLTDIIELNAALNLLYRAETDFTTAKYSYCRALFQKAVVENQVNAILKLLK
;
A
#
# COMPACT_ATOMS: atom_id res chain seq x y z
N LYS A 1 1.69 -12.41 -29.93
CA LYS A 1 2.76 -11.38 -29.83
C LYS A 1 2.27 -10.02 -29.32
N ALA A 2 1.74 -9.08 -30.11
CA ALA A 2 1.32 -7.78 -29.57
C ALA A 2 0.15 -7.89 -28.57
N ALA A 3 -0.93 -8.57 -28.94
CA ALA A 3 -2.05 -8.84 -28.03
C ALA A 3 -1.63 -9.65 -26.79
N GLU A 4 -0.76 -10.65 -26.97
CA GLU A 4 -0.20 -11.46 -25.90
C GLU A 4 0.67 -10.63 -24.92
N ALA A 5 1.48 -9.70 -25.44
CA ALA A 5 2.25 -8.79 -24.60
C ALA A 5 1.35 -7.83 -23.82
N ASN A 6 0.22 -7.39 -24.38
CA ASN A 6 -0.78 -6.62 -23.63
C ASN A 6 -1.42 -7.44 -22.51
N VAL A 7 -1.69 -8.73 -22.73
CA VAL A 7 -2.17 -9.63 -21.66
C VAL A 7 -1.11 -9.79 -20.55
N ASP A 8 0.17 -9.88 -20.91
CA ASP A 8 1.26 -9.91 -19.92
C ASP A 8 1.35 -8.61 -19.12
N VAL A 9 1.18 -7.45 -19.77
CA VAL A 9 1.11 -6.13 -19.09
C VAL A 9 0.01 -6.11 -18.03
N GLU A 10 -1.21 -6.52 -18.38
CA GLU A 10 -2.32 -6.53 -17.42
C GLU A 10 -2.09 -7.52 -16.28
N ARG A 11 -1.45 -8.67 -16.55
CA ARG A 11 -1.04 -9.61 -15.51
C ARG A 11 -0.03 -8.99 -14.55
N LYS A 12 1.00 -8.31 -15.06
CA LYS A 12 2.01 -7.64 -14.23
C LYS A 12 1.45 -6.43 -13.49
N ARG A 13 0.48 -5.74 -14.08
CA ARG A 13 -0.28 -4.68 -13.41
C ARG A 13 -1.08 -5.21 -12.23
N PHE A 14 -1.73 -6.37 -12.38
CA PHE A 14 -2.43 -7.04 -11.29
C PHE A 14 -1.47 -7.45 -10.16
N GLU A 15 -0.33 -8.08 -10.50
CA GLU A 15 0.71 -8.43 -9.52
C GLU A 15 1.21 -7.20 -8.75
N GLN A 16 1.50 -6.11 -9.47
CA GLN A 16 1.92 -4.83 -8.88
C GLN A 16 0.84 -4.23 -7.97
N SER A 17 -0.42 -4.20 -8.41
CA SER A 17 -1.54 -3.69 -7.63
C SER A 17 -1.76 -4.49 -6.35
N LYS A 18 -1.69 -5.82 -6.44
CA LYS A 18 -1.76 -6.72 -5.28
C LYS A 18 -0.63 -6.45 -4.29
N TYR A 19 0.59 -6.24 -4.79
CA TYR A 19 1.74 -5.94 -3.94
C TYR A 19 1.60 -4.59 -3.22
N THR A 20 1.22 -3.54 -3.95
CA THR A 20 0.94 -2.22 -3.37
C THR A 20 -0.17 -2.27 -2.33
N LEU A 21 -1.26 -3.00 -2.62
CA LEU A 21 -2.35 -3.17 -1.67
C LEU A 21 -1.90 -3.92 -0.40
N THR A 22 -1.06 -4.94 -0.55
CA THR A 22 -0.49 -5.69 0.57
C THR A 22 0.36 -4.76 1.46
N ALA A 23 1.25 -3.98 0.85
CA ALA A 23 2.09 -3.01 1.57
C ALA A 23 1.24 -1.96 2.33
N ALA A 24 0.22 -1.40 1.68
CA ALA A 24 -0.68 -0.43 2.31
C ALA A 24 -1.50 -1.05 3.45
N THR A 25 -1.93 -2.30 3.31
CA THR A 25 -2.67 -3.02 4.35
C THR A 25 -1.78 -3.27 5.57
N ILE A 26 -0.52 -3.64 5.37
CA ILE A 26 0.46 -3.81 6.45
C ILE A 26 0.68 -2.48 7.18
N ASP A 27 0.90 -1.37 6.47
CA ASP A 27 1.11 -0.05 7.09
C ASP A 27 -0.09 0.36 7.96
N ASN A 28 -1.32 0.22 7.44
CA ASN A 28 -2.55 0.48 8.20
C ASN A 28 -2.67 -0.44 9.43
N TYR A 29 -2.33 -1.72 9.30
CA TYR A 29 -2.39 -2.67 10.41
C TYR A 29 -1.38 -2.33 11.52
N LEU A 30 -0.15 -1.96 11.16
CA LEU A 30 0.85 -1.50 12.13
C LEU A 30 0.40 -0.20 12.81
N GLN A 31 -0.20 0.72 12.07
CA GLN A 31 -0.74 1.98 12.61
C GLN A 31 -1.89 1.74 13.58
N LEU A 32 -2.75 0.74 13.31
CA LEU A 32 -3.78 0.32 14.25
C LEU A 32 -3.17 -0.15 15.57
N GLY A 33 -2.11 -0.96 15.52
CA GLY A 33 -1.38 -1.41 16.71
C GLY A 33 -0.81 -0.25 17.52
N LEU A 34 -0.17 0.72 16.87
CA LEU A 34 0.29 1.95 17.53
C LEU A 34 -0.86 2.68 18.23
N LEU A 35 -1.98 2.89 17.54
CA LEU A 35 -3.12 3.61 18.11
C LEU A 35 -3.71 2.88 19.32
N GLN A 36 -3.77 1.55 19.30
CA GLN A 36 -4.23 0.75 20.43
C GLN A 36 -3.29 0.86 21.66
N ASP A 37 -1.98 0.88 21.43
CA ASP A 37 -1.00 1.12 22.48
C ASP A 37 -1.11 2.55 23.05
N LEU A 38 -1.29 3.56 22.20
CA LEU A 38 -1.50 4.95 22.61
C LEU A 38 -2.79 5.14 23.40
N ILE A 39 -3.88 4.47 23.01
CA ILE A 39 -5.15 4.42 23.77
C ILE A 39 -4.90 3.86 25.18
N THR A 40 -4.09 2.81 25.28
CA THR A 40 -3.73 2.20 26.57
C THR A 40 -2.90 3.14 27.45
N ILE A 41 -1.91 3.82 26.88
CA ILE A 41 -1.12 4.85 27.58
C ILE A 41 -2.02 6.00 28.03
N GLN A 42 -2.92 6.44 27.16
CA GLN A 42 -3.81 7.55 27.47
C GLN A 42 -4.81 7.21 28.58
N ASN A 43 -5.32 5.98 28.61
CA ASN A 43 -6.12 5.48 29.73
C ASN A 43 -5.33 5.52 31.05
N ARG A 44 -4.07 5.07 31.05
CA ARG A 44 -3.21 5.16 32.26
C ARG A 44 -2.97 6.61 32.68
N ASN A 45 -2.83 7.53 31.73
CA ASN A 45 -2.69 8.95 32.01
C ASN A 45 -3.97 9.54 32.64
N ILE A 46 -5.16 9.15 32.16
CA ILE A 46 -6.44 9.53 32.78
C ILE A 46 -6.51 9.03 34.22
N GLU A 47 -6.12 7.77 34.49
CA GLU A 47 -6.11 7.24 35.86
C GLU A 47 -5.12 7.98 36.77
N ARG A 48 -3.90 8.28 36.30
CA ARG A 48 -2.93 9.09 37.05
C ARG A 48 -3.49 10.47 37.41
N ASN A 49 -4.16 11.14 36.48
CA ASN A 49 -4.79 12.43 36.75
C ASN A 49 -5.94 12.32 37.77
N LYS A 50 -6.72 11.24 37.74
CA LYS A 50 -7.74 10.97 38.78
C LYS A 50 -7.10 10.78 40.16
N GLU A 51 -5.97 10.09 40.26
CA GLU A 51 -5.25 9.92 41.54
C GLU A 51 -4.67 11.25 42.06
N ILE A 52 -4.14 12.09 41.16
CA ILE A 52 -3.68 13.44 41.51
C ILE A 52 -4.83 14.28 42.05
N ARG A 53 -5.99 14.27 41.37
CA ARG A 53 -7.19 14.97 41.84
C ARG A 53 -7.63 14.51 43.23
N ARG A 54 -7.63 13.20 43.50
CA ARG A 54 -7.96 12.67 44.84
C ARG A 54 -6.99 13.19 45.90
N SER A 55 -5.69 13.23 45.57
CA SER A 55 -4.66 13.77 46.46
C SER A 55 -4.85 15.27 46.73
N ILE A 56 -5.19 16.05 45.70
CA ILE A 56 -5.52 17.48 45.81
C ILE A 56 -6.73 17.69 46.73
N GLN A 57 -7.81 16.94 46.52
CA GLN A 57 -9.03 17.06 47.32
C GLN A 57 -8.77 16.74 48.81
N ALA A 58 -7.94 15.75 49.10
CA ALA A 58 -7.55 15.43 50.47
C ALA A 58 -6.74 16.57 51.11
N LEU A 59 -5.74 17.11 50.41
CA LEU A 59 -4.88 18.19 50.91
C LEU A 59 -5.63 19.54 51.03
N ALA A 60 -6.59 19.81 50.15
CA ALA A 60 -7.44 20.99 50.22
C ALA A 60 -8.39 20.91 51.43
N ARG A 61 -8.98 19.74 51.70
CA ARG A 61 -9.84 19.51 52.89
C ARG A 61 -9.07 19.66 54.20
N SER A 62 -7.79 19.33 54.21
CA SER A 62 -6.92 19.52 55.38
C SER A 62 -6.32 20.93 55.48
N GLY A 63 -6.69 21.86 54.60
CA GLY A 63 -6.21 23.24 54.61
C GLY A 63 -4.77 23.44 54.14
N ILE A 64 -4.14 22.42 53.56
CA ILE A 64 -2.72 22.43 53.13
C ILE A 64 -2.57 23.04 51.73
N ARG A 65 -3.61 22.98 50.88
CA ARG A 65 -3.57 23.42 49.48
C ARG A 65 -4.72 24.32 49.08
N ALA A 66 -4.46 25.16 48.09
CA ALA A 66 -5.44 26.08 47.51
C ALA A 66 -6.43 25.35 46.58
N GLY A 67 -7.65 25.88 46.48
CA GLY A 67 -8.69 25.35 45.59
C GLY A 67 -8.33 25.40 44.10
N VAL A 68 -7.39 26.27 43.69
CA VAL A 68 -6.94 26.41 42.30
C VAL A 68 -6.35 25.10 41.73
N ASP A 69 -5.69 24.30 42.57
CA ASP A 69 -5.15 22.98 42.19
C ASP A 69 -6.27 22.05 41.70
N THR A 70 -7.48 22.17 42.28
CA THR A 70 -8.64 21.35 41.88
C THR A 70 -9.09 21.69 40.46
N SER A 71 -9.16 22.98 40.12
CA SER A 71 -9.52 23.44 38.77
C SER A 71 -8.50 22.99 37.72
N ILE A 72 -7.20 23.05 38.06
CA ILE A 72 -6.12 22.57 37.18
C ILE A 72 -6.28 21.06 36.93
N ALA A 73 -6.52 20.27 37.98
CA ALA A 73 -6.69 18.82 37.83
C ALA A 73 -7.92 18.43 37.01
N GLU A 74 -9.06 19.13 37.18
CA GLU A 74 -10.24 18.89 36.33
C GLU A 74 -9.97 19.24 34.87
N ALA A 75 -9.24 20.33 34.60
CA ALA A 75 -8.84 20.69 33.24
C ALA A 75 -7.92 19.63 32.60
N GLU A 76 -6.93 19.10 33.33
CA GLU A 76 -6.04 18.05 32.82
C GLU A 76 -6.77 16.72 32.58
N ILE A 77 -7.72 16.33 33.44
CA ILE A 77 -8.58 15.15 33.21
C ILE A 77 -9.43 15.35 31.95
N SER A 78 -10.03 16.53 31.80
CA SER A 78 -10.86 16.85 30.63
C SER A 78 -10.04 16.78 29.33
N LYS A 79 -8.87 17.43 29.31
CA LYS A 79 -7.92 17.37 28.20
C LYS A 79 -7.50 15.93 27.90
N ALA A 80 -7.22 15.12 28.91
CA ALA A 80 -6.86 13.73 28.71
C ALA A 80 -8.02 12.91 28.08
N ARG A 81 -9.27 13.18 28.46
CA ARG A 81 -10.43 12.52 27.82
C ARG A 81 -10.62 12.94 26.36
N LEU A 82 -10.37 14.20 26.02
CA LEU A 82 -10.43 14.67 24.63
C LEU A 82 -9.41 13.92 23.75
N VAL A 83 -8.16 13.81 24.20
CA VAL A 83 -7.13 13.04 23.47
C VAL A 83 -7.52 11.56 23.32
N TYR A 84 -8.15 10.96 24.34
CA TYR A 84 -8.64 9.59 24.25
C TYR A 84 -9.72 9.44 23.16
N ILE A 85 -10.70 10.36 23.11
CA ILE A 85 -11.75 10.36 22.09
C ILE A 85 -11.14 10.44 20.68
N ASP A 86 -10.14 11.31 20.50
CA ASP A 86 -9.47 11.47 19.21
C ASP A 86 -8.71 10.21 18.79
N LEU A 87 -7.98 9.57 19.72
CA LEU A 87 -7.26 8.32 19.45
C LEU A 87 -8.22 7.16 19.10
N VAL A 88 -9.35 7.05 19.80
CA VAL A 88 -10.39 6.05 19.50
C VAL A 88 -11.00 6.30 18.12
N ASN A 89 -11.26 7.57 17.77
CA ASN A 89 -11.77 7.93 16.46
C ASN A 89 -10.77 7.57 15.34
N GLN A 90 -9.48 7.87 15.53
CA GLN A 90 -8.42 7.50 14.59
C GLN A 90 -8.33 5.98 14.42
N ALA A 91 -8.34 5.21 15.51
CA ALA A 91 -8.33 3.75 15.45
C ALA A 91 -9.53 3.20 14.67
N ARG A 92 -10.72 3.76 14.90
CA ARG A 92 -11.94 3.39 14.17
C ARG A 92 -11.84 3.66 12.67
N GLN A 93 -11.25 4.79 12.27
CA GLN A 93 -11.05 5.10 10.85
C GLN A 93 -10.13 4.08 10.17
N ILE A 94 -9.03 3.70 10.82
CA ILE A 94 -8.14 2.65 10.32
C ILE A 94 -8.85 1.30 10.25
N GLN A 95 -9.65 0.94 11.25
CA GLN A 95 -10.46 -0.29 11.22
C GLN A 95 -11.49 -0.29 10.08
N ILE A 96 -12.13 0.84 9.78
CA ILE A 96 -13.06 0.96 8.63
C ILE A 96 -12.31 0.75 7.32
N ASN A 97 -11.13 1.36 7.17
CA ASN A 97 -10.31 1.17 5.98
C ASN A 97 -9.88 -0.29 5.81
N LEU A 98 -9.37 -0.92 6.88
CA LEU A 98 -9.00 -2.34 6.87
C LEU A 98 -10.20 -3.26 6.62
N SER A 99 -11.39 -2.89 7.10
CA SER A 99 -12.64 -3.62 6.86
C SER A 99 -13.02 -3.60 5.38
N ALA A 100 -12.91 -2.45 4.73
CA ALA A 100 -13.16 -2.32 3.29
C ALA A 100 -12.19 -3.16 2.44
N LEU A 101 -10.96 -3.36 2.92
CA LEU A 101 -9.94 -4.17 2.22
C LEU A 101 -10.06 -5.68 2.48
N SER A 102 -10.46 -6.07 3.69
CA SER A 102 -10.44 -7.48 4.13
C SER A 102 -11.81 -8.17 4.11
N GLY A 103 -12.90 -7.41 4.10
CA GLY A 103 -14.26 -7.92 4.32
C GLY A 103 -14.56 -8.31 5.78
N ILE A 104 -13.59 -8.16 6.70
CA ILE A 104 -13.79 -8.40 8.13
C ILE A 104 -14.51 -7.19 8.73
N PRO A 105 -15.55 -7.36 9.55
CA PRO A 105 -16.21 -6.23 10.22
C PRO A 105 -15.20 -5.39 11.04
N ALA A 106 -15.24 -4.07 10.89
CA ALA A 106 -14.29 -3.15 11.53
C ALA A 106 -14.12 -3.38 13.05
N ALA A 107 -15.21 -3.69 13.76
CA ALA A 107 -15.20 -3.95 15.20
C ALA A 107 -14.44 -5.23 15.61
N GLN A 108 -14.22 -6.16 14.68
CA GLN A 108 -13.50 -7.42 14.92
C GLN A 108 -12.01 -7.30 14.60
N ILE A 109 -11.57 -6.21 13.96
CA ILE A 109 -10.17 -6.00 13.59
C ILE A 109 -9.42 -5.42 14.78
N VAL A 110 -8.70 -6.26 15.50
CA VAL A 110 -7.81 -5.89 16.61
C VAL A 110 -6.39 -6.25 16.21
N ALA A 111 -5.47 -5.29 16.29
CA ALA A 111 -4.08 -5.57 15.96
C ALA A 111 -3.41 -6.38 17.09
N ASP A 112 -2.58 -7.32 16.70
CA ASP A 112 -1.70 -8.03 17.62
C ASP A 112 -0.57 -7.10 18.10
N THR A 113 -0.54 -6.86 19.41
CA THR A 113 0.46 -6.01 20.07
C THR A 113 1.81 -6.71 20.27
N THR A 114 1.87 -8.04 20.12
CA THR A 114 3.10 -8.82 20.26
C THR A 114 3.98 -8.78 19.00
N THR A 115 3.38 -8.55 17.83
CA THR A 115 4.08 -8.40 16.54
C THR A 115 5.26 -7.42 16.63
N GLN A 116 5.08 -6.26 17.25
CA GLN A 116 6.16 -5.27 17.37
C GLN A 116 7.33 -5.76 18.22
N GLN A 117 7.05 -6.56 19.24
CA GLN A 117 8.05 -7.10 20.16
C GLN A 117 8.83 -8.24 19.51
N ASN A 118 8.15 -9.09 18.73
CA ASN A 118 8.77 -10.17 17.98
C ASN A 118 9.69 -9.62 16.87
N LEU A 119 9.24 -8.59 16.13
CA LEU A 119 10.06 -7.94 15.10
C LEU A 119 11.32 -7.28 15.69
N ALA A 120 11.20 -6.65 16.86
CA ALA A 120 12.34 -6.05 17.55
C ALA A 120 13.33 -7.08 18.12
N ALA A 121 12.91 -8.34 18.32
CA ALA A 121 13.79 -9.42 18.80
C ALA A 121 14.56 -10.10 17.65
N ASN A 122 13.94 -10.22 16.47
CA ASN A 122 14.49 -10.98 15.33
C ASN A 122 15.29 -10.12 14.34
N THR A 123 15.92 -9.04 14.82
CA THR A 123 16.64 -8.05 13.99
C THR A 123 17.73 -8.68 13.11
N ALA A 124 18.42 -9.69 13.64
CA ALA A 124 19.50 -10.42 12.97
C ALA A 124 19.01 -11.36 11.86
N GLU A 125 17.75 -11.79 11.88
CA GLU A 125 17.20 -12.65 10.83
C GLU A 125 16.86 -11.85 9.57
N PHE A 126 16.53 -10.56 9.72
CA PHE A 126 16.23 -9.69 8.58
C PHE A 126 17.44 -9.41 7.69
N SER A 127 18.65 -9.43 8.24
CA SER A 127 19.88 -9.23 7.45
C SER A 127 20.26 -10.44 6.59
N LEU A 128 19.57 -11.58 6.77
CA LEU A 128 19.78 -12.80 5.99
C LEU A 128 19.00 -12.82 4.67
N PHE A 129 18.07 -11.89 4.47
CA PHE A 129 17.30 -11.82 3.23
C PHE A 129 18.07 -11.05 2.15
N ASN A 130 18.23 -11.69 0.99
CA ASN A 130 18.82 -11.04 -0.18
C ASN A 130 17.79 -10.16 -0.88
N ALA A 131 18.13 -8.90 -1.15
CA ALA A 131 17.25 -7.97 -1.86
C ALA A 131 17.02 -8.43 -3.31
N ASP A 132 15.77 -8.39 -3.78
CA ASP A 132 15.42 -8.69 -5.17
C ASP A 132 14.71 -7.50 -5.82
N THR A 133 15.48 -6.42 -6.01
CA THR A 133 15.01 -5.20 -6.68
C THR A 133 14.80 -5.41 -8.18
N LEU A 134 15.44 -6.42 -8.78
CA LEU A 134 15.33 -6.71 -10.21
C LEU A 134 13.99 -7.35 -10.58
N ASN A 135 13.45 -8.23 -9.74
CA ASN A 135 12.12 -8.83 -9.94
C ASN A 135 11.03 -8.17 -9.08
N HIS A 136 11.26 -6.96 -8.59
CA HIS A 136 10.24 -6.20 -7.87
C HIS A 136 8.98 -6.02 -8.74
N PRO A 137 7.74 -6.23 -8.24
CA PRO A 137 6.52 -6.21 -9.04
C PRO A 137 6.32 -4.94 -9.88
N VAL A 138 6.68 -3.78 -9.33
CA VAL A 138 6.68 -2.50 -10.07
C VAL A 138 7.64 -2.54 -11.26
N ILE A 139 8.86 -3.05 -11.07
CA ILE A 139 9.85 -3.14 -12.15
C ILE A 139 9.38 -4.12 -13.23
N ASN A 140 8.80 -5.25 -12.83
CA ASN A 140 8.23 -6.23 -13.77
C ASN A 140 7.11 -5.62 -14.62
N TYR A 141 6.22 -4.82 -14.01
CA TYR A 141 5.17 -4.11 -14.74
C TYR A 141 5.75 -3.12 -15.78
N TYR A 142 6.67 -2.24 -15.40
CA TYR A 142 7.25 -1.31 -16.37
C TYR A 142 8.13 -2.01 -17.43
N LYS A 143 8.75 -3.14 -17.09
CA LYS A 143 9.45 -3.99 -18.06
C LYS A 143 8.48 -4.59 -19.08
N SER A 144 7.31 -5.05 -18.63
CA SER A 144 6.25 -5.56 -19.51
C SER A 144 5.69 -4.47 -20.44
N LEU A 145 5.52 -3.23 -19.95
CA LEU A 145 5.09 -2.09 -20.77
C LEU A 145 6.09 -1.78 -21.88
N TYR A 146 7.37 -1.72 -21.54
CA TYR A 146 8.44 -1.51 -22.53
C TYR A 146 8.46 -2.63 -23.58
N ASN A 147 8.38 -3.89 -23.14
CA ASN A 147 8.34 -5.04 -24.04
C ASN A 147 7.09 -5.04 -24.94
N SER A 148 5.93 -4.65 -24.42
CA SER A 148 4.71 -4.53 -25.22
C SER A 148 4.84 -3.43 -26.28
N SER A 149 5.41 -2.28 -25.92
CA SER A 149 5.68 -1.19 -26.88
C SER A 149 6.62 -1.64 -28.01
N LEU A 150 7.65 -2.45 -27.71
CA LEU A 150 8.50 -3.06 -28.74
C LEU A 150 7.72 -4.02 -29.67
N GLN A 151 6.77 -4.79 -29.13
CA GLN A 151 5.90 -5.63 -29.97
C GLN A 151 4.97 -4.80 -30.83
N GLN A 152 4.48 -3.67 -30.32
CA GLN A 152 3.64 -2.74 -31.06
C GLN A 152 4.42 -2.06 -32.19
N GLU A 153 5.68 -1.67 -31.98
CA GLU A 153 6.55 -1.22 -33.08
C GLU A 153 6.68 -2.26 -34.20
N ASN A 154 6.90 -3.53 -33.82
CA ASN A 154 7.00 -4.62 -34.78
C ASN A 154 5.68 -4.86 -35.52
N LEU A 155 4.55 -4.72 -34.83
CA LEU A 155 3.21 -4.76 -35.44
C LEU A 155 3.04 -3.63 -36.45
N VAL A 156 3.36 -2.39 -36.08
CA VAL A 156 3.29 -1.23 -36.97
C VAL A 156 4.17 -1.48 -38.20
N LYS A 157 5.44 -1.89 -38.04
CA LYS A 157 6.34 -2.22 -39.15
C LYS A 157 5.74 -3.25 -40.12
N LYS A 158 5.16 -4.34 -39.58
CA LYS A 158 4.57 -5.43 -40.39
C LYS A 158 3.22 -5.07 -40.99
N SER A 159 2.45 -4.17 -40.38
CA SER A 159 1.14 -3.75 -40.89
C SER A 159 1.20 -3.06 -42.27
N TYR A 160 2.39 -2.57 -42.63
CA TYR A 160 2.71 -1.95 -43.92
C TYR A 160 3.40 -2.91 -44.90
N SER A 161 3.50 -4.20 -44.60
CA SER A 161 3.92 -5.22 -45.57
C SER A 161 2.76 -5.60 -46.50
N PRO A 162 3.03 -6.15 -47.69
CA PRO A 162 1.98 -6.69 -48.57
C PRO A 162 1.12 -7.72 -47.82
N LYS A 163 -0.20 -7.58 -47.92
CA LYS A 163 -1.16 -8.51 -47.34
C LYS A 163 -1.53 -9.53 -48.39
N ILE A 164 -1.39 -10.81 -48.06
CA ILE A 164 -1.81 -11.93 -48.89
C ILE A 164 -3.07 -12.50 -48.24
N LEU A 165 -4.16 -12.54 -49.00
CA LEU A 165 -5.45 -13.07 -48.59
C LEU A 165 -5.71 -14.32 -49.43
N LEU A 166 -6.05 -15.41 -48.75
CA LEU A 166 -6.56 -16.62 -49.38
C LEU A 166 -8.05 -16.66 -49.11
N GLU A 167 -8.85 -16.61 -50.16
CA GLU A 167 -10.30 -16.59 -50.08
C GLU A 167 -10.86 -17.81 -50.78
N ALA A 168 -11.84 -18.45 -50.15
CA ALA A 168 -12.60 -19.55 -50.72
C ALA A 168 -14.07 -19.37 -50.37
N ALA A 169 -14.93 -19.59 -51.35
CA ALA A 169 -16.37 -19.51 -51.18
C ALA A 169 -17.05 -20.60 -52.00
N ALA A 170 -18.17 -21.11 -51.51
CA ALA A 170 -19.04 -22.01 -52.24
C ALA A 170 -20.48 -21.55 -52.03
N TRP A 171 -21.28 -21.59 -53.09
CA TRP A 171 -22.69 -21.23 -53.02
C TRP A 171 -23.53 -22.09 -53.95
N GLY A 172 -24.74 -22.40 -53.49
CA GLY A 172 -25.78 -23.06 -54.27
C GLY A 172 -26.85 -22.04 -54.64
N ARG A 173 -27.40 -22.16 -55.84
CA ARG A 173 -28.64 -21.48 -56.25
C ARG A 173 -29.68 -22.53 -56.60
N GLY A 174 -30.94 -22.20 -56.34
CA GLY A 174 -32.12 -22.94 -56.77
C GLY A 174 -32.88 -22.10 -57.78
N SER A 175 -33.29 -22.69 -58.90
CA SER A 175 -34.08 -22.03 -59.93
C SER A 175 -35.08 -23.01 -60.53
N SER A 176 -36.35 -22.63 -60.65
CA SER A 176 -37.33 -23.39 -61.43
C SER A 176 -37.15 -23.20 -62.95
N ILE A 177 -36.20 -22.35 -63.35
CA ILE A 177 -35.81 -22.12 -64.75
C ILE A 177 -34.51 -22.89 -65.00
N ASN A 178 -34.45 -23.69 -66.06
CA ASN A 178 -33.26 -24.46 -66.44
C ASN A 178 -32.25 -23.60 -67.26
N ALA A 179 -31.22 -24.20 -67.86
CA ALA A 179 -30.18 -23.48 -68.61
C ALA A 179 -30.63 -23.10 -70.04
N GLU A 180 -31.70 -23.72 -70.53
CA GLU A 180 -32.29 -23.55 -71.87
C GLU A 180 -33.56 -22.65 -71.85
N ASP A 181 -33.74 -21.85 -70.80
CA ASP A 181 -34.89 -20.94 -70.60
C ASP A 181 -36.28 -21.63 -70.52
N HIS A 182 -36.33 -22.91 -70.15
CA HIS A 182 -37.59 -23.58 -69.84
C HIS A 182 -38.05 -23.30 -68.41
N PHE A 183 -39.30 -22.86 -68.27
CA PHE A 183 -39.96 -22.57 -67.00
C PHE A 183 -40.63 -23.83 -66.43
N GLY A 184 -40.04 -24.39 -65.38
CA GLY A 184 -40.59 -25.51 -64.64
C GLY A 184 -41.57 -25.10 -63.52
N PRO A 185 -42.28 -26.06 -62.91
CA PRO A 185 -43.13 -25.83 -61.74
C PRO A 185 -42.39 -25.13 -60.59
N LEU A 186 -43.07 -24.26 -59.85
CA LEU A 186 -42.43 -23.34 -58.88
C LEU A 186 -41.74 -24.06 -57.70
N ASP A 187 -42.22 -25.26 -57.36
CA ASP A 187 -41.69 -26.16 -56.33
C ASP A 187 -40.34 -26.78 -56.71
N THR A 188 -39.99 -26.87 -57.99
CA THR A 188 -38.68 -27.38 -58.43
C THR A 188 -37.53 -26.41 -58.15
N GLY A 189 -37.82 -25.13 -57.93
CA GLY A 189 -36.83 -24.10 -57.60
C GLY A 189 -36.44 -24.03 -56.12
N TRP A 190 -37.05 -24.85 -55.25
CA TRP A 190 -36.83 -24.79 -53.79
C TRP A 190 -35.58 -25.54 -53.33
N GLY A 191 -35.02 -26.42 -54.18
CA GLY A 191 -33.75 -27.11 -53.94
C GLY A 191 -32.56 -26.38 -54.57
N PHE A 192 -31.33 -26.76 -54.19
CA PHE A 192 -30.13 -26.30 -54.89
C PHE A 192 -29.90 -27.12 -56.16
N ASP A 193 -30.02 -26.48 -57.32
CA ASP A 193 -29.79 -27.10 -58.64
C ASP A 193 -28.46 -26.67 -59.27
N ARG A 194 -27.88 -25.54 -58.82
CA ARG A 194 -26.65 -24.96 -59.38
C ARG A 194 -25.62 -24.66 -58.29
N GLY A 195 -24.57 -25.48 -58.22
CA GLY A 195 -23.42 -25.25 -57.35
C GLY A 195 -22.32 -24.45 -58.04
N ASN A 196 -21.73 -23.48 -57.34
CA ASN A 196 -20.54 -22.76 -57.78
C ASN A 196 -19.55 -22.65 -56.62
N TYR A 197 -18.27 -22.57 -56.96
CA TYR A 197 -17.21 -22.31 -56.00
C TYR A 197 -16.23 -21.28 -56.54
N LEU A 198 -15.53 -20.62 -55.64
CA LEU A 198 -14.46 -19.67 -55.92
C LEU A 198 -13.31 -19.97 -54.96
N VAL A 199 -12.10 -20.02 -55.50
CA VAL A 199 -10.87 -20.01 -54.72
C VAL A 199 -9.96 -18.97 -55.37
N GLY A 200 -9.45 -18.04 -54.56
CA GLY A 200 -8.63 -16.94 -55.05
C GLY A 200 -7.58 -16.53 -54.04
N VAL A 201 -6.46 -16.02 -54.57
CA VAL A 201 -5.43 -15.35 -53.77
C VAL A 201 -5.44 -13.87 -54.13
N GLY A 202 -5.71 -13.02 -53.15
CA GLY A 202 -5.64 -11.57 -53.28
C GLY A 202 -4.35 -11.04 -52.66
N VAL A 203 -3.70 -10.08 -53.31
CA VAL A 203 -2.56 -9.33 -52.73
C VAL A 203 -2.92 -7.86 -52.66
N SER A 204 -2.83 -7.27 -51.47
CA SER A 204 -3.10 -5.85 -51.25
C SER A 204 -1.87 -5.18 -50.65
N TYR A 205 -1.39 -4.13 -51.32
CA TYR A 205 -0.26 -3.34 -50.87
C TYR A 205 -0.49 -1.86 -51.18
N ASN A 206 -0.27 -1.00 -50.18
CA ASN A 206 -0.46 0.43 -50.33
C ASN A 206 0.87 1.12 -50.67
N LEU A 207 1.00 1.57 -51.92
CA LEU A 207 2.23 2.18 -52.45
C LEU A 207 2.46 3.63 -51.99
N PHE A 208 1.39 4.37 -51.69
CA PHE A 208 1.46 5.83 -51.47
C PHE A 208 1.40 6.26 -50.00
N ASP A 209 1.21 5.32 -49.06
CA ASP A 209 1.05 5.63 -47.63
C ASP A 209 2.38 5.71 -46.84
N ILE A 210 3.50 5.91 -47.55
CA ILE A 210 4.86 5.92 -46.98
C ILE A 210 5.02 6.97 -45.88
N ARG A 211 4.44 8.17 -46.05
CA ARG A 211 4.50 9.23 -45.04
C ARG A 211 3.75 8.83 -43.77
N ARG A 212 2.55 8.26 -43.90
CA ARG A 212 1.77 7.76 -42.76
C ARG A 212 2.49 6.62 -42.05
N ARG A 213 3.14 5.72 -42.81
CA ARG A 213 3.99 4.65 -42.26
C ARG A 213 5.11 5.22 -41.39
N HIS A 214 5.86 6.19 -41.91
CA HIS A 214 6.94 6.82 -41.16
C HIS A 214 6.42 7.50 -39.90
N LEU A 215 5.34 8.28 -40.02
CA LEU A 215 4.73 8.96 -38.88
C LEU A 215 4.26 7.97 -37.80
N LYS A 216 3.49 6.94 -38.16
CA LYS A 216 3.03 5.93 -37.18
C LYS A 216 4.21 5.21 -36.51
N LEU A 217 5.26 4.89 -37.28
CA LEU A 217 6.43 4.24 -36.71
C LEU A 217 7.22 5.17 -35.79
N SER A 218 7.41 6.45 -36.16
CA SER A 218 8.09 7.42 -35.30
C SER A 218 7.31 7.69 -34.02
N THR A 219 5.99 7.79 -34.12
CA THR A 219 5.12 7.93 -32.94
C THR A 219 5.25 6.72 -32.02
N GLN A 220 5.17 5.50 -32.56
CA GLN A 220 5.33 4.30 -31.74
C GLN A 220 6.73 4.18 -31.10
N LYS A 221 7.79 4.61 -31.80
CA LYS A 221 9.14 4.67 -31.24
C LYS A 221 9.25 5.66 -30.09
N ALA A 222 8.61 6.82 -30.19
CA ALA A 222 8.57 7.79 -29.10
C ALA A 222 7.84 7.22 -27.88
N GLU A 223 6.75 6.46 -28.07
CA GLU A 223 6.07 5.74 -26.98
C GLU A 223 6.97 4.67 -26.35
N THR A 224 7.73 3.92 -27.14
CA THR A 224 8.70 2.93 -26.63
C THR A 224 9.81 3.59 -25.83
N GLU A 225 10.36 4.71 -26.31
CA GLU A 225 11.36 5.48 -25.58
C GLU A 225 10.81 5.99 -24.25
N TYR A 226 9.58 6.52 -24.26
CA TYR A 226 8.89 6.91 -23.03
C TYR A 226 8.75 5.75 -22.04
N ALA A 227 8.32 4.57 -22.51
CA ALA A 227 8.22 3.37 -21.66
C ALA A 227 9.58 2.93 -21.10
N GLN A 228 10.65 3.06 -21.89
CA GLN A 228 12.03 2.78 -21.45
C GLN A 228 12.48 3.77 -20.36
N LYS A 229 12.25 5.07 -20.56
CA LYS A 229 12.59 6.11 -19.57
C LYS A 229 11.81 5.91 -18.27
N LYS A 230 10.52 5.56 -18.37
CA LYS A 230 9.69 5.19 -17.21
C LYS A 230 10.26 3.99 -16.46
N LEU A 231 10.68 2.92 -17.15
CA LEU A 231 11.35 1.80 -16.50
C LEU A 231 12.63 2.21 -15.75
N SER A 232 13.47 3.05 -16.38
CA SER A 232 14.70 3.56 -15.75
C SER A 232 14.42 4.45 -14.53
N GLU A 233 13.41 5.31 -14.61
CA GLU A 233 12.94 6.13 -13.48
C GLU A 233 12.52 5.24 -12.30
N GLN A 234 11.73 4.20 -12.54
CA GLN A 234 11.27 3.31 -11.47
C GLN A 234 12.43 2.53 -10.83
N LYS A 235 13.44 2.12 -11.61
CA LYS A 235 14.66 1.52 -11.05
C LYS A 235 15.39 2.50 -10.13
N ALA A 236 15.51 3.76 -10.53
CA ALA A 236 16.14 4.79 -9.70
C ALA A 236 15.34 5.07 -8.42
N LEU A 237 14.00 5.10 -8.50
CA LEU A 237 13.12 5.27 -7.34
C LEU A 237 13.22 4.10 -6.35
N ILE A 238 13.29 2.86 -6.84
CA ILE A 238 13.52 1.68 -5.97
C ILE A 238 14.88 1.75 -5.30
N ALA A 239 15.95 2.09 -6.03
CA ALA A 239 17.29 2.24 -5.44
C ALA A 239 17.34 3.36 -4.38
N ALA A 240 16.75 4.52 -4.67
CA ALA A 240 16.64 5.61 -3.71
C ALA A 240 15.79 5.23 -2.49
N GLY A 241 14.69 4.50 -2.72
CA GLY A 241 13.84 3.94 -1.66
C GLY A 241 14.59 2.97 -0.76
N SER A 242 15.48 2.14 -1.31
CA SER A 242 16.31 1.20 -0.54
C SER A 242 17.24 1.96 0.40
N ASN A 243 17.98 2.95 -0.13
CA ASN A 243 18.89 3.78 0.66
C ASN A 243 18.14 4.56 1.76
N GLN A 244 16.95 5.08 1.45
CA GLN A 244 16.11 5.77 2.44
C GLN A 244 15.63 4.80 3.52
N ALA A 245 15.24 3.57 3.14
CA ALA A 245 14.80 2.57 4.09
C ALA A 245 15.95 2.13 5.01
N ASP A 246 17.17 1.97 4.49
CA ASP A 246 18.36 1.69 5.29
C ASP A 246 18.64 2.79 6.32
N ALA A 247 18.59 4.06 5.90
CA ALA A 247 18.76 5.19 6.81
C ALA A 247 17.67 5.25 7.89
N ASN A 248 16.42 4.96 7.51
CA ASN A 248 15.29 4.91 8.45
C ASN A 248 15.44 3.78 9.47
N VAL A 249 15.87 2.60 9.04
CA VAL A 249 16.12 1.46 9.93
C VAL A 249 17.26 1.78 10.90
N ALA A 250 18.39 2.32 10.41
CA ALA A 250 19.51 2.72 11.26
C ALA A 250 19.08 3.76 12.31
N SER A 251 18.37 4.82 11.89
CA SER A 251 17.87 5.83 12.83
C SER A 251 16.88 5.26 13.83
N ALA A 252 16.03 4.31 13.43
CA ALA A 252 15.09 3.67 14.33
C ALA A 252 15.79 2.79 15.38
N ILE A 253 16.89 2.11 15.01
CA ILE A 253 17.73 1.35 15.94
C ILE A 253 18.37 2.28 16.99
N ASP A 254 18.97 3.40 16.54
CA ASP A 254 19.57 4.38 17.46
C ASP A 254 18.55 4.93 18.45
N ARG A 255 17.34 5.26 17.96
CA ARG A 255 16.22 5.71 18.82
C ARG A 255 15.81 4.66 19.83
N LEU A 256 15.75 3.38 19.44
CA LEU A 256 15.44 2.27 20.35
C LEU A 256 16.50 2.07 21.44
N GLY A 257 17.75 2.49 21.20
CA GLY A 257 18.80 2.50 22.21
C GLY A 257 18.65 3.59 23.28
N GLU A 258 18.14 4.77 22.91
CA GLU A 258 18.01 5.92 23.82
C GLU A 258 16.66 6.01 24.54
N ILE A 259 15.57 5.66 23.85
CA ILE A 259 14.21 5.87 24.38
C ILE A 259 13.89 5.14 25.70
N PRO A 260 14.46 3.95 26.02
CA PRO A 260 14.26 3.33 27.33
C PRO A 260 14.86 4.14 28.47
N LYS A 261 15.97 4.86 28.23
CA LYS A 261 16.63 5.71 29.23
C LYS A 261 15.76 6.92 29.56
N GLN A 262 15.18 7.57 28.55
CA GLN A 262 14.22 8.66 28.71
C GLN A 262 13.00 8.20 29.52
N LEU A 263 12.41 7.05 29.17
CA LEU A 263 11.25 6.51 29.87
C LEU A 263 11.56 6.21 31.34
N LYS A 264 12.70 5.58 31.62
CA LYS A 264 13.13 5.30 32.99
C LYS A 264 13.32 6.58 33.81
N ALA A 265 13.96 7.60 33.24
CA ALA A 265 14.20 8.87 33.91
C ALA A 265 12.88 9.65 34.15
N ALA A 266 12.01 9.73 33.15
CA ALA A 266 10.72 10.40 33.25
C ALA A 266 9.81 9.72 34.30
N ASN A 267 9.83 8.38 34.37
CA ASN A 267 9.09 7.64 35.39
C ASN A 267 9.61 7.93 36.80
N ALA A 268 10.93 7.96 36.99
CA ALA A 268 11.54 8.30 38.27
C ALA A 268 11.17 9.73 38.71
N ALA A 269 11.26 10.70 37.79
CA ALA A 269 10.90 12.10 38.04
C ALA A 269 9.43 12.25 38.46
N TYR A 270 8.50 11.61 37.73
CA TYR A 270 7.08 11.62 38.09
C TYR A 270 6.85 11.01 39.47
N ARG A 271 7.43 9.85 39.77
CA ARG A 271 7.26 9.18 41.07
C ARG A 271 7.76 10.05 42.23
N GLN A 272 8.91 10.69 42.06
CA GLN A 272 9.48 11.57 43.07
C GLN A 272 8.64 12.84 43.26
N LYS A 273 8.29 13.55 42.18
CA LYS A 273 7.45 14.76 42.26
C LYS A 273 6.06 14.45 42.82
N PHE A 274 5.47 13.30 42.50
CA PHE A 274 4.20 12.88 43.10
C PHE A 274 4.30 12.60 44.60
N ALA A 275 5.40 11.97 45.05
CA ALA A 275 5.65 11.77 46.47
C ALA A 275 5.86 13.11 47.21
N LEU A 276 6.66 14.02 46.66
CA LEU A 276 6.85 15.36 47.23
C LEU A 276 5.50 16.11 47.31
N TYR A 277 4.67 16.01 46.27
CA TYR A 277 3.39 16.73 46.23
C TYR A 277 2.45 16.25 47.32
N LYS A 278 2.34 14.93 47.49
CA LYS A 278 1.58 14.29 48.58
C LYS A 278 2.03 14.72 49.97
N ASN A 279 3.30 15.08 50.13
CA ASN A 279 3.87 15.54 51.40
C ASN A 279 3.90 17.08 51.53
N GLY A 280 3.32 17.83 50.59
CA GLY A 280 3.29 19.30 50.67
C GLY A 280 4.56 20.00 50.20
N LEU A 281 5.54 19.29 49.62
CA LEU A 281 6.91 19.78 49.39
C LEU A 281 7.18 20.33 47.96
N THR A 282 6.18 20.39 47.09
CA THR A 282 6.27 20.86 45.69
C THR A 282 4.90 21.36 45.23
N ASP A 283 4.78 22.14 44.17
CA ASP A 283 3.48 22.59 43.65
C ASP A 283 2.88 21.65 42.59
N ILE A 284 1.63 21.92 42.20
CA ILE A 284 0.92 21.15 41.17
C ILE A 284 1.53 21.34 39.77
N ILE A 285 2.22 22.46 39.53
CA ILE A 285 2.82 22.80 38.23
C ILE A 285 4.01 21.87 37.98
N GLU A 286 4.89 21.70 38.97
CA GLU A 286 6.03 20.79 38.90
C GLU A 286 5.58 19.32 38.76
N LEU A 287 4.52 18.93 39.47
CA LEU A 287 3.93 17.59 39.32
C LEU A 287 3.36 17.37 37.91
N ASN A 288 2.60 18.34 37.39
CA ASN A 288 2.03 18.25 36.04
C ASN A 288 3.11 18.24 34.97
N ALA A 289 4.19 19.03 35.13
CA ALA A 289 5.35 18.97 34.25
C ALA A 289 5.98 17.57 34.23
N ALA A 290 6.19 16.95 35.40
CA ALA A 290 6.73 15.61 35.50
C ALA A 290 5.78 14.54 34.92
N LEU A 291 4.46 14.66 35.13
CA LEU A 291 3.47 13.77 34.53
C LEU A 291 3.44 13.89 33.00
N ASN A 292 3.46 15.12 32.48
CA ASN A 292 3.50 15.36 31.03
C ASN A 292 4.80 14.82 30.41
N LEU A 293 5.93 14.93 31.11
CA LEU A 293 7.19 14.32 30.67
C LEU A 293 7.10 12.79 30.62
N LEU A 294 6.51 12.15 31.64
CA LEU A 294 6.27 10.71 31.64
C LEU A 294 5.33 10.29 30.50
N TYR A 295 4.20 10.97 30.34
CA TYR A 295 3.24 10.70 29.27
C TYR A 295 3.92 10.78 27.90
N ARG A 296 4.70 11.84 27.64
CA ARG A 296 5.48 11.99 26.41
C ARG A 296 6.48 10.84 26.23
N ALA A 297 7.21 10.48 27.28
CA ALA A 297 8.18 9.38 27.18
C ALA A 297 7.53 8.02 26.88
N GLU A 298 6.33 7.76 27.42
CA GLU A 298 5.55 6.55 27.10
C GLU A 298 5.07 6.54 25.65
N THR A 299 4.57 7.68 25.15
CA THR A 299 4.15 7.81 23.75
C THR A 299 5.32 7.72 22.79
N ASP A 300 6.46 8.34 23.12
CA ASP A 300 7.69 8.31 22.32
C ASP A 300 8.27 6.89 22.26
N PHE A 301 8.25 6.15 23.38
CA PHE A 301 8.67 4.75 23.45
C PHE A 301 7.88 3.85 22.48
N THR A 302 6.55 3.98 22.52
CA THR A 302 5.66 3.20 21.63
C THR A 302 5.84 3.62 20.18
N THR A 303 5.95 4.92 19.92
CA THR A 303 6.18 5.46 18.57
C THR A 303 7.52 5.01 18.01
N ALA A 304 8.57 4.89 18.83
CA ALA A 304 9.88 4.38 18.41
C ALA A 304 9.80 2.90 18.00
N LYS A 305 9.12 2.05 18.79
CA LYS A 305 8.87 0.65 18.43
C LYS A 305 8.10 0.53 17.11
N TYR A 306 7.02 1.29 16.96
CA TYR A 306 6.26 1.35 15.71
C TYR A 306 7.12 1.80 14.54
N SER A 307 7.90 2.87 14.70
CA SER A 307 8.75 3.42 13.64
C SER A 307 9.81 2.41 13.18
N TYR A 308 10.37 1.64 14.10
CA TYR A 308 11.29 0.55 13.77
C TYR A 308 10.60 -0.54 12.93
N CYS A 309 9.45 -1.04 13.39
CA CYS A 309 8.71 -2.07 12.66
C CYS A 309 8.30 -1.58 11.26
N ARG A 310 7.81 -0.34 11.18
CA ARG A 310 7.44 0.29 9.92
C ARG A 310 8.64 0.44 8.99
N ALA A 311 9.79 0.86 9.50
CA ALA A 311 11.01 1.00 8.70
C ALA A 311 11.47 -0.36 8.13
N LEU A 312 11.42 -1.44 8.92
CA LEU A 312 11.71 -2.80 8.45
C LEU A 312 10.76 -3.22 7.34
N PHE A 313 9.45 -3.00 7.50
CA PHE A 313 8.48 -3.33 6.48
C PHE A 313 8.63 -2.49 5.22
N GLN A 314 8.91 -1.19 5.34
CA GLN A 314 9.20 -0.32 4.20
C GLN A 314 10.42 -0.81 3.43
N LYS A 315 11.49 -1.19 4.13
CA LYS A 315 12.67 -1.81 3.52
C LYS A 315 12.28 -3.06 2.74
N ALA A 316 11.55 -3.98 3.36
CA ALA A 316 11.10 -5.19 2.70
C ALA A 316 10.15 -4.95 1.52
N VAL A 317 9.32 -3.90 1.57
CA VAL A 317 8.49 -3.52 0.42
C VAL A 317 9.37 -3.14 -0.76
N VAL A 318 10.35 -2.25 -0.55
CA VAL A 318 11.23 -1.76 -1.64
C VAL A 318 12.16 -2.86 -2.15
N GLU A 319 12.65 -3.72 -1.27
CA GLU A 319 13.59 -4.80 -1.60
C GLU A 319 12.92 -6.11 -2.05
N ASN A 320 11.58 -6.11 -2.20
CA ASN A 320 10.79 -7.27 -2.63
C ASN A 320 10.82 -8.46 -1.66
N GLN A 321 10.84 -8.19 -0.35
CA GLN A 321 10.99 -9.18 0.73
C GLN A 321 9.77 -9.27 1.66
N VAL A 322 8.65 -8.63 1.34
CA VAL A 322 7.44 -8.62 2.21
C VAL A 322 7.03 -10.03 2.63
N ASN A 323 7.01 -10.99 1.71
CA ASN A 323 6.66 -12.37 2.00
C ASN A 323 7.63 -13.07 2.97
N ALA A 324 8.89 -12.67 2.98
CA ALA A 324 9.90 -13.22 3.88
C ALA A 324 9.65 -12.73 5.32
N ILE A 325 9.41 -11.42 5.50
CA ILE A 325 9.05 -10.84 6.79
C ILE A 325 7.74 -11.44 7.32
N LEU A 326 6.72 -11.56 6.48
CA LEU A 326 5.43 -12.14 6.91
C LEU A 326 5.55 -13.59 7.36
N LYS A 327 6.55 -14.35 6.90
CA LYS A 327 6.81 -15.72 7.38
C LYS A 327 7.46 -15.75 8.76
N LEU A 328 8.29 -14.76 9.11
CA LEU A 328 8.88 -14.65 10.45
C LEU A 328 7.85 -14.29 11.53
N LEU A 329 6.68 -13.82 11.12
CA LEU A 329 5.58 -13.44 12.01
C LEU A 329 4.54 -14.56 12.22
N LYS A 330 4.68 -15.70 11.55
CA LYS A 330 3.80 -16.87 11.70
C LYS A 330 4.34 -17.85 12.72
#